data_AF-X1D4C8-F1
#
_entry.id   AF-X1D4C8-F1
#
_cell.length_a   1.000
_cell.length_b   1.000
_cell.length_c   1.000
_cell.angle_alpha   90.00
_cell.angle_beta   90.00
_cell.angle_gamma   90.00
#
_symmetry.space_group_name_H-M   'P 1'
#
loop_
_entity.id
_entity.type
_entity.pdbx_description
1 polymer ?
#
loop_
_entity_poly.entity_id
_entity_poly.type
_entity_poly.pdbx_seq_one_letter_code
_entity_poly.pdbx_strand_id
1 'polypeptide(L)'
;PESLNVEQLYPWTDLHPILAQADFVVLSIPHTSETEGMIGKAEFAAMKQSSIFINIARGTIYNELDFIKALESGHLAGAAIDVAAKEPLPSESPLWDMPNVMRLISGATH
;
A
#
# COMPACT_ATOMS: atom_id res chain seq x y z
N PRO A 1 20.87 13.57 8.36
CA PRO A 1 19.47 14.06 8.54
C PRO A 1 19.14 15.25 7.63
N GLU A 2 19.98 16.28 7.55
CA GLU A 2 19.80 17.42 6.63
C GLU A 2 19.93 17.05 5.14
N SER A 3 20.59 15.94 4.81
CA SER A 3 20.81 15.50 3.43
C SER A 3 19.63 14.75 2.79
N LEU A 4 18.57 14.44 3.55
CA LEU A 4 17.47 13.59 3.08
C LEU A 4 16.31 14.38 2.45
N ASN A 5 16.31 15.71 2.55
CA ASN A 5 15.22 16.58 2.04
C ASN A 5 13.82 16.08 2.44
N VAL A 6 13.68 15.70 3.72
CA VAL A 6 12.43 15.25 4.34
C VAL A 6 11.98 16.34 5.31
N GLU A 7 10.71 16.73 5.22
CA GLU A 7 10.14 17.74 6.12
C GLU A 7 10.02 17.22 7.56
N GLN A 8 9.54 15.97 7.73
CA GLN A 8 9.24 15.38 9.03
C GLN A 8 9.57 13.89 9.06
N LEU A 9 10.19 13.42 10.14
CA LEU A 9 10.49 12.01 10.39
C LEU A 9 9.77 11.58 11.67
N TYR A 10 9.18 10.40 11.60
CA TYR A 10 8.40 9.84 12.68
C TYR A 10 8.85 8.41 13.00
N PRO A 11 8.74 7.99 14.27
CA PRO A 11 8.86 6.58 14.59
C PRO A 11 7.68 5.80 14.00
N TRP A 12 7.93 4.53 13.64
CA TRP A 12 6.89 3.66 13.07
C TRP A 12 5.70 3.43 14.01
N THR A 13 5.88 3.65 15.32
CA THR A 13 4.81 3.58 16.33
C THR A 13 3.73 4.66 16.12
N ASP A 14 4.04 5.73 15.41
CA ASP A 14 3.16 6.87 15.17
C ASP A 14 2.48 6.79 13.78
N LEU A 15 2.40 5.59 13.20
CA LEU A 15 1.92 5.38 11.84
C LEU A 15 0.52 5.95 11.60
N HIS A 16 -0.45 5.70 12.48
CA HIS A 16 -1.85 6.12 12.30
C HIS A 16 -2.02 7.64 12.18
N PRO A 17 -1.48 8.48 13.09
CA PRO A 17 -1.50 9.94 12.92
C PRO A 17 -0.95 10.44 11.60
N ILE A 18 0.04 9.76 11.01
CA ILE A 18 0.68 10.16 9.75
C ILE A 18 -0.18 9.74 8.57
N LEU A 19 -0.73 8.52 8.59
CA LEU A 19 -1.66 8.04 7.56
C LEU A 19 -2.87 8.98 7.41
N ALA A 20 -3.37 9.51 8.54
CA ALA A 20 -4.49 10.45 8.56
C ALA A 20 -4.20 11.82 7.91
N GLN A 21 -2.94 12.12 7.61
CA GLN A 21 -2.50 13.38 6.99
C GLN A 21 -2.10 13.21 5.52
N ALA A 22 -1.79 11.99 5.09
CA ALA A 22 -1.24 11.71 3.77
C ALA A 22 -2.31 11.53 2.68
N ASP A 23 -2.17 12.27 1.58
CA ASP A 23 -2.96 12.05 0.36
C ASP A 23 -2.44 10.85 -0.46
N PHE A 24 -1.13 10.60 -0.36
CA PHE A 24 -0.45 9.48 -0.99
C PHE A 24 0.38 8.75 0.07
N VAL A 25 0.20 7.43 0.16
CA VAL A 25 0.99 6.56 1.04
C VAL A 25 1.82 5.63 0.17
N VAL A 26 3.15 5.73 0.28
CA VAL A 26 4.09 4.93 -0.51
C VAL A 26 4.83 3.97 0.41
N LEU A 27 4.71 2.68 0.15
CA LEU A 27 5.52 1.66 0.81
C LEU A 27 6.81 1.40 0.03
N SER A 28 7.93 1.77 0.65
CA SER A 28 9.29 1.58 0.13
C SER A 28 10.21 1.00 1.21
N ILE A 29 9.71 0.04 1.98
CA ILE A 29 10.39 -0.59 3.12
C ILE A 29 10.76 -2.06 2.80
N PRO A 30 11.81 -2.62 3.39
CA PRO A 30 12.10 -4.05 3.23
C PRO A 30 11.03 -4.91 3.91
N HIS A 31 10.85 -6.15 3.42
CA HIS A 31 10.06 -7.14 4.13
C HIS A 31 10.88 -7.80 5.24
N THR A 32 10.39 -7.65 6.46
CA THR A 32 10.85 -8.28 7.71
C THR A 32 9.64 -8.78 8.50
N SER A 33 9.87 -9.55 9.56
CA SER A 33 8.82 -9.99 10.50
C SER A 33 8.01 -8.86 11.11
N GLU A 34 8.61 -7.69 11.31
CA GLU A 34 7.97 -6.51 11.88
C GLU A 34 7.09 -5.77 10.86
N THR A 35 7.37 -5.93 9.57
CA THR A 35 6.65 -5.25 8.48
C THR A 35 5.61 -6.13 7.80
N GLU A 36 5.60 -7.43 8.07
CA GLU A 36 4.64 -8.36 7.51
C GLU A 36 3.22 -8.03 8.01
N GLY A 37 2.30 -7.79 7.08
CA GLY A 37 0.94 -7.37 7.39
C GLY A 37 0.82 -6.02 8.11
N MET A 38 1.87 -5.19 8.08
CA MET A 38 1.90 -3.86 8.73
C MET A 38 0.73 -2.97 8.32
N ILE A 39 0.29 -3.04 7.06
CA ILE A 39 -0.87 -2.27 6.57
C ILE A 39 -2.09 -3.19 6.45
N GLY A 40 -2.96 -3.16 7.45
CA GLY A 40 -4.21 -3.92 7.46
C GLY A 40 -5.44 -3.01 7.51
N LYS A 41 -6.57 -3.59 7.91
CA LYS A 41 -7.85 -2.86 8.05
C LYS A 41 -7.74 -1.55 8.84
N ALA A 42 -7.01 -1.55 9.96
CA ALA A 42 -6.93 -0.38 10.83
C ALA A 42 -6.14 0.75 10.17
N GLU A 43 -5.05 0.41 9.50
CA GLU A 43 -4.20 1.37 8.79
C GLU A 43 -4.92 1.94 7.58
N PHE A 44 -5.59 1.09 6.77
CA PHE A 44 -6.41 1.58 5.67
C PHE A 44 -7.53 2.50 6.16
N ALA A 45 -8.19 2.20 7.28
CA ALA A 45 -9.22 3.07 7.84
C ALA A 45 -8.67 4.38 8.45
N ALA A 46 -7.40 4.40 8.85
CA ALA A 46 -6.72 5.58 9.35
C ALA A 46 -6.25 6.51 8.23
N MET A 47 -6.12 6.01 7.00
CA MET A 47 -5.79 6.83 5.84
C MET A 47 -6.90 7.86 5.55
N LYS A 48 -6.53 8.95 4.87
CA LYS A 48 -7.52 9.94 4.43
C LYS A 48 -8.50 9.29 3.46
N GLN A 49 -9.78 9.66 3.58
CA GLN A 49 -10.78 9.33 2.59
C GLN A 49 -10.34 9.86 1.20
N SER A 50 -10.44 9.03 0.17
CA SER A 50 -9.98 9.30 -1.20
C SER A 50 -8.45 9.43 -1.35
N SER A 51 -7.66 8.90 -0.41
CA SER A 51 -6.20 8.79 -0.57
C SER A 51 -5.80 7.71 -1.58
N ILE A 52 -4.54 7.75 -2.00
CA ILE A 52 -3.95 6.79 -2.95
C ILE A 52 -2.88 5.96 -2.24
N PHE A 53 -2.99 4.64 -2.37
CA PHE A 53 -2.03 3.68 -1.82
C PHE A 53 -1.06 3.18 -2.89
N ILE A 54 0.24 3.21 -2.61
CA ILE A 54 1.29 2.81 -3.55
C ILE A 54 2.20 1.80 -2.88
N ASN A 55 2.35 0.61 -3.47
CA ASN A 55 3.28 -0.40 -2.97
C ASN A 55 4.29 -0.82 -4.04
N ILE A 56 5.54 -0.45 -3.81
CA ILE A 56 6.73 -0.83 -4.61
C ILE A 56 7.70 -1.69 -3.79
N ALA A 57 7.27 -2.19 -2.63
CA ALA A 57 8.07 -2.95 -1.70
C ALA A 57 7.84 -4.46 -1.85
N ARG A 58 6.98 -5.06 -1.02
CA ARG A 58 6.57 -6.47 -1.09
C ARG A 58 5.07 -6.62 -0.84
N GLY A 59 4.47 -7.60 -1.49
CA GLY A 59 3.03 -7.87 -1.38
C GLY A 59 2.56 -8.35 -0.01
N THR A 60 3.48 -8.86 0.83
CA THR A 60 3.17 -9.34 2.19
C THR A 60 3.14 -8.24 3.24
N ILE A 61 3.54 -7.00 2.91
CA ILE A 61 3.56 -5.88 3.86
C ILE A 61 2.14 -5.34 4.14
N TYR A 62 1.19 -5.60 3.23
CA TYR A 62 -0.19 -5.22 3.40
C TYR A 62 -1.12 -6.44 3.37
N ASN A 63 -2.26 -6.32 4.02
CA ASN A 63 -3.32 -7.31 3.93
C ASN A 63 -4.12 -7.09 2.63
N GLU A 64 -3.98 -7.99 1.66
CA GLU A 64 -4.60 -7.85 0.34
C GLU A 64 -6.15 -7.84 0.40
N LEU A 65 -6.75 -8.58 1.32
CA LEU A 65 -8.21 -8.61 1.47
C LEU A 65 -8.75 -7.29 2.04
N ASP A 66 -8.07 -6.69 3.00
CA ASP A 66 -8.47 -5.39 3.56
C ASP A 66 -8.21 -4.25 2.56
N PHE A 67 -7.13 -4.35 1.79
CA PHE A 67 -6.84 -3.45 0.67
C PHE A 67 -7.95 -3.44 -0.38
N ILE A 68 -8.37 -4.63 -0.83
CA ILE A 68 -9.49 -4.80 -1.77
C ILE A 68 -10.76 -4.13 -1.23
N LYS A 69 -11.12 -4.38 0.03
CA LYS A 69 -12.30 -3.76 0.65
C LYS A 69 -12.19 -2.23 0.73
N ALA A 70 -11.00 -1.71 1.01
CA ALA A 70 -10.76 -0.26 1.06
C ALA A 70 -10.95 0.39 -0.33
N LEU A 71 -10.58 -0.30 -1.41
CA LEU A 71 -10.86 0.14 -2.78
C LEU A 71 -12.33 0.01 -3.15
N GLU A 72 -12.97 -1.13 -2.87
CA GLU A 72 -14.38 -1.40 -3.19
C GLU A 72 -15.33 -0.43 -2.49
N SER A 73 -15.01 -0.06 -1.23
CA SER A 73 -15.79 0.91 -0.47
C SER A 73 -15.57 2.36 -0.94
N GLY A 74 -14.61 2.61 -1.84
CA GLY A 74 -14.19 3.95 -2.24
C GLY A 74 -13.47 4.73 -1.14
N HIS A 75 -13.06 4.07 -0.05
CA HIS A 75 -12.22 4.69 0.98
C HIS A 75 -10.88 5.14 0.39
N LEU A 76 -10.26 4.27 -0.41
CA LEU A 76 -9.15 4.63 -1.28
C LEU A 76 -9.68 5.09 -2.63
N ALA A 77 -9.19 6.24 -3.11
CA ALA A 77 -9.51 6.69 -4.47
C ALA A 77 -8.89 5.78 -5.52
N GLY A 78 -7.76 5.16 -5.20
CA GLY A 78 -7.11 4.19 -6.05
C GLY A 78 -5.80 3.70 -5.48
N ALA A 79 -5.10 2.88 -6.26
CA ALA A 79 -3.82 2.34 -5.87
C ALA A 79 -2.89 2.08 -7.06
N ALA A 80 -1.58 2.12 -6.81
CA ALA A 80 -0.57 1.63 -7.73
C ALA A 80 0.25 0.52 -7.06
N ILE A 81 0.19 -0.70 -7.58
CA ILE A 81 0.88 -1.85 -6.99
C ILE A 81 1.83 -2.48 -8.00
N ASP A 82 3.09 -2.65 -7.60
CA ASP A 82 4.09 -3.40 -8.39
C ASP A 82 4.18 -4.86 -7.94
N VAL A 83 3.78 -5.11 -6.69
CA VAL A 83 3.89 -6.39 -5.99
C VAL A 83 2.54 -6.79 -5.42
N ALA A 84 2.26 -8.10 -5.40
CA ALA A 84 1.05 -8.68 -4.82
C ALA A 84 1.40 -9.76 -3.80
N ALA A 85 0.46 -10.14 -2.91
CA ALA A 85 0.75 -11.12 -1.85
C ALA A 85 1.19 -12.48 -2.43
N LYS A 86 0.69 -12.82 -3.62
CA LYS A 86 1.10 -13.99 -4.40
C LYS A 86 1.49 -13.56 -5.81
N GLU A 87 2.65 -14.03 -6.26
CA GLU A 87 3.17 -13.77 -7.60
C GLU A 87 3.45 -15.06 -8.39
N PRO A 88 3.05 -15.13 -9.68
CA PRO A 88 2.27 -14.14 -10.40
C PRO A 88 0.86 -13.97 -9.80
N LEU A 89 0.30 -12.76 -9.93
CA LEU A 89 -1.05 -12.47 -9.44
C LEU A 89 -2.02 -13.52 -10.01
N PRO A 90 -2.77 -14.23 -9.16
CA PRO A 90 -3.69 -15.26 -9.64
C PRO A 90 -4.71 -14.69 -10.62
N SER A 91 -5.10 -15.49 -11.61
CA SER A 91 -6.07 -15.10 -12.66
C SER A 91 -7.44 -14.71 -12.10
N GLU A 92 -7.79 -15.27 -10.96
CA GLU A 92 -9.04 -15.05 -10.24
C GLU A 92 -9.00 -13.84 -9.29
N SER A 93 -7.88 -13.12 -9.22
CA SER A 93 -7.77 -11.95 -8.34
C SER A 93 -8.66 -10.81 -8.83
N PRO A 94 -9.48 -10.19 -7.95
CA PRO A 94 -10.32 -9.06 -8.33
C PRO A 94 -9.50 -7.81 -8.70
N LEU A 95 -8.22 -7.76 -8.32
CA LEU A 95 -7.31 -6.66 -8.64
C LEU A 95 -7.12 -6.46 -10.15
N TRP A 96 -7.44 -7.46 -10.98
CA TRP A 96 -7.41 -7.33 -12.44
C TRP A 96 -8.50 -6.41 -13.00
N ASP A 97 -9.69 -6.42 -12.37
CA ASP A 97 -10.88 -5.75 -12.89
C ASP A 97 -11.17 -4.42 -12.18
N MET A 98 -10.38 -4.06 -11.18
CA MET A 98 -10.56 -2.82 -10.41
C MET A 98 -10.10 -1.59 -11.22
N PRO A 99 -11.01 -0.69 -11.62
CA PRO A 99 -10.68 0.43 -12.50
C PRO A 99 -9.78 1.49 -11.83
N ASN A 100 -9.71 1.47 -10.50
CA ASN A 100 -8.90 2.36 -9.69
C ASN A 100 -7.58 1.72 -9.24
N VAL A 101 -7.19 0.57 -9.81
CA VAL A 101 -5.91 -0.08 -9.53
C VAL A 101 -5.04 -0.05 -10.78
N MET A 102 -3.87 0.58 -10.68
CA MET A 102 -2.81 0.50 -11.68
C MET A 102 -1.78 -0.54 -11.23
N ARG A 103 -1.68 -1.65 -11.97
CA ARG A 103 -0.63 -2.63 -11.72
C ARG A 103 0.61 -2.32 -12.55
N LEU A 104 1.74 -2.15 -11.87
CA LEU A 104 3.04 -1.98 -12.50
C LEU A 104 3.61 -3.37 -12.84
N ILE A 105 4.27 -3.47 -14.00
CA ILE A 105 4.74 -4.74 -14.59
C ILE A 105 6.26 -4.95 -14.39
N SER A 106 6.82 -4.53 -13.24
CA SER A 106 8.27 -4.69 -13.00
C SER A 106 8.73 -6.15 -12.95
N GLY A 107 7.81 -7.11 -12.76
CA GLY A 107 8.08 -8.55 -12.82
C GLY A 107 8.24 -9.13 -14.24
N ALA A 108 8.25 -8.31 -15.30
CA ALA A 108 8.64 -8.76 -16.64
C ALA A 108 10.16 -8.93 -16.74
N THR A 109 10.73 -9.86 -15.98
CA THR A 109 11.98 -10.51 -16.39
C THR A 109 11.69 -11.31 -17.66
N HIS A 110 12.14 -10.80 -18.81
CA HIS A 110 12.50 -11.67 -19.94
C HIS A 110 13.68 -12.56 -19.56
#